data_AF-A0A9D4TUE6-F1
#
_entry.id   AF-A0A9D4TUE6-F1
#
_cell.length_a   1.000
_cell.length_b   1.000
_cell.length_c   1.000
_cell.angle_alpha   90.00
_cell.angle_beta   90.00
_cell.angle_gamma   90.00
#
_symmetry.space_group_name_H-M   'P 1'
#
loop_
_entity.id
_entity.type
_entity.pdbx_description
1 polymer ?
#
loop_
_entity_poly.entity_id
_entity_poly.type
_entity_poly.pdbx_seq_one_letter_code
_entity_poly.pdbx_strand_id
1 'polypeptide(L)'
;MQCRPLILLWLACCVAGQSHTASGQQLSPPWWVAYDMFLAALQQDRCLNISNLEPSVHSTEYAFNITVCTTASEHKLVALATFLTVRFDFGGTKFAARVLDSHGHTMHPVHVHDGKHARKLLEAGLCGNPYFVRTAVSQPLPCMTVDWAIFQPMVVQLWIDNLADLWGNLNLLAADLLERVLGLEEFGVRATTLKFGTISAAPESAGSGCEQHPLQQQQQQQQQQQQQQQQQQQQQQQPQPGIAPAQPVKAAVGRVRTDASRLRLPGLQAALPTGGRRRLPAAGGGWQAGNVWQCWALHLARTVGGERAARAVQRWVL
;
A
#
# COMPACT_ATOMS: atom_id res chain seq x y z
N MET A 1 60.73 -42.42 30.59
CA MET A 1 59.50 -43.23 30.69
C MET A 1 58.46 -42.44 31.46
N GLN A 2 57.45 -41.87 30.79
CA GLN A 2 56.22 -41.41 31.43
C GLN A 2 55.18 -41.17 30.31
N CYS A 3 54.40 -42.21 30.04
CA CYS A 3 53.19 -42.16 29.23
C CYS A 3 52.07 -41.50 30.05
N ARG A 4 51.40 -40.50 29.49
CA ARG A 4 50.09 -40.02 29.96
C ARG A 4 49.04 -40.37 28.91
N PRO A 5 47.93 -41.02 29.28
CA PRO A 5 46.85 -41.32 28.35
C PRO A 5 45.96 -40.08 28.17
N LEU A 6 45.90 -39.56 26.95
CA LEU A 6 44.66 -39.06 26.36
C LEU A 6 43.75 -40.26 26.22
N ILE A 7 42.49 -40.20 26.67
CA ILE A 7 41.33 -40.95 26.16
C ILE A 7 40.12 -40.67 27.09
N LEU A 8 38.95 -40.43 26.49
CA LEU A 8 37.58 -40.36 27.07
C LEU A 8 37.10 -39.02 27.64
N LEU A 9 36.85 -38.05 26.76
CA LEU A 9 35.82 -37.02 27.02
C LEU A 9 35.15 -36.55 25.72
N TRP A 10 34.53 -37.46 24.96
CA TRP A 10 33.92 -37.11 23.66
C TRP A 10 32.66 -37.93 23.30
N LEU A 11 31.77 -38.23 24.26
CA LEU A 11 30.51 -38.91 23.94
C LEU A 11 29.39 -38.61 24.95
N ALA A 12 29.14 -37.32 25.16
CA ALA A 12 27.91 -36.84 25.80
C ALA A 12 27.41 -35.60 25.04
N CYS A 13 27.32 -35.69 23.71
CA CYS A 13 26.49 -34.76 22.94
C CYS A 13 25.04 -35.16 23.20
N CYS A 14 24.46 -34.51 24.20
CA CYS A 14 23.04 -34.52 24.49
C CYS A 14 22.26 -34.41 23.19
N VAL A 15 21.45 -35.42 22.91
CA VAL A 15 20.28 -35.34 22.04
C VAL A 15 19.30 -34.40 22.74
N ALA A 16 19.58 -33.10 22.69
CA ALA A 16 18.60 -32.07 22.99
C ALA A 16 17.64 -32.08 21.81
N GLY A 17 16.59 -32.90 21.93
CA GLY A 17 15.46 -32.89 21.01
C GLY A 17 14.87 -31.49 21.03
N GLN A 18 15.22 -30.69 20.01
CA GLN A 18 14.55 -29.44 19.73
C GLN A 18 13.11 -29.82 19.43
N SER A 19 12.27 -29.67 20.44
CA SER A 19 10.84 -29.69 20.28
C SER A 19 10.54 -28.45 19.45
N HIS A 20 10.43 -28.61 18.14
CA HIS A 20 9.82 -27.62 17.28
C HIS A 20 8.35 -27.55 17.73
N THR A 21 8.09 -26.75 18.76
CA THR A 21 6.75 -26.23 18.97
C THR A 21 6.42 -25.54 17.66
N ALA A 22 5.42 -26.07 16.96
CA ALA A 22 4.86 -25.43 15.79
C ALA A 22 4.46 -24.02 16.25
N SER A 23 5.34 -23.05 16.00
CA SER A 23 5.06 -21.64 16.22
C SER A 23 3.88 -21.37 15.33
N GLY A 24 2.68 -21.27 15.93
CA GLY A 24 1.48 -20.92 15.19
C GLY A 24 1.83 -19.70 14.36
N GLN A 25 1.69 -19.83 13.05
CA GLN A 25 2.11 -18.81 12.10
C GLN A 25 1.33 -17.53 12.43
N GLN A 26 2.01 -16.61 13.11
CA GLN A 26 1.39 -15.37 13.58
C GLN A 26 1.33 -14.43 12.39
N LEU A 27 0.11 -14.23 11.87
CA LEU A 27 -0.16 -13.29 10.79
C LEU A 27 0.21 -11.87 11.23
N SER A 28 0.74 -11.06 10.32
CA SER A 28 0.97 -9.65 10.61
C SER A 28 -0.34 -8.91 10.95
N PRO A 29 -0.28 -7.97 11.90
CA PRO A 29 -1.35 -7.03 12.12
C PRO A 29 -1.68 -6.17 10.87
N PRO A 30 -2.93 -5.70 10.73
CA PRO A 30 -3.38 -5.00 9.51
C PRO A 30 -2.63 -3.69 9.21
N TRP A 31 -2.07 -3.02 10.22
CA TRP A 31 -1.31 -1.79 10.03
C TRP A 31 0.06 -2.02 9.37
N TRP A 32 0.59 -3.24 9.36
CA TRP A 32 1.81 -3.56 8.61
C TRP A 32 1.60 -3.41 7.11
N VAL A 33 0.44 -3.84 6.60
CA VAL A 33 0.11 -3.66 5.17
C VAL A 33 0.06 -2.18 4.80
N ALA A 34 -0.49 -1.34 5.68
CA ALA A 34 -0.47 0.10 5.46
C ALA A 34 0.98 0.59 5.39
N TYR A 35 1.83 0.22 6.34
CA TYR A 35 3.25 0.59 6.30
C TYR A 35 3.98 0.12 5.03
N ASP A 36 3.74 -1.10 4.57
CA ASP A 36 4.37 -1.63 3.34
C ASP A 36 3.92 -0.86 2.10
N MET A 37 2.68 -0.38 2.06
CA MET A 37 2.23 0.55 1.01
C MET A 37 3.01 1.87 1.05
N PHE A 38 3.25 2.44 2.23
CA PHE A 38 4.07 3.66 2.37
C PHE A 38 5.50 3.44 1.91
N LEU A 39 6.14 2.34 2.34
CA LEU A 39 7.47 1.99 1.89
C LEU A 39 7.52 1.88 0.36
N ALA A 40 6.63 1.08 -0.23
CA ALA A 40 6.66 0.85 -1.66
C ALA A 40 6.38 2.12 -2.48
N ALA A 41 5.52 3.01 -1.99
CA ALA A 41 5.18 4.28 -2.64
C ALA A 41 6.31 5.31 -2.55
N LEU A 42 6.94 5.44 -1.38
CA LEU A 42 7.82 6.57 -1.05
C LEU A 42 9.31 6.24 -1.13
N GLN A 43 9.71 4.99 -0.87
CA GLN A 43 11.12 4.58 -0.85
C GLN A 43 11.80 4.67 -2.22
N GLN A 44 11.02 4.80 -3.29
CA GLN A 44 11.57 5.04 -4.64
C GLN A 44 12.12 6.47 -4.82
N ASP A 45 11.74 7.41 -3.96
CA ASP A 45 12.31 8.75 -3.93
C ASP A 45 13.60 8.73 -3.10
N ARG A 46 14.75 8.92 -3.77
CA ARG A 46 16.08 8.87 -3.14
C ARG A 46 16.31 9.91 -2.04
N CYS A 47 15.48 10.96 -2.01
CA CYS A 47 15.57 12.00 -1.02
C CYS A 47 14.73 11.70 0.24
N LEU A 48 13.91 10.64 0.22
CA LEU A 48 13.10 10.24 1.36
C LEU A 48 13.73 9.07 2.09
N ASN A 49 13.72 9.13 3.42
CA ASN A 49 14.08 8.03 4.28
C ASN A 49 12.94 7.75 5.26
N ILE A 50 12.58 6.48 5.40
CA ILE A 50 11.39 6.04 6.13
C ILE A 50 11.88 5.18 7.29
N SER A 51 11.59 5.59 8.52
CA SER A 51 11.98 4.82 9.70
C SER A 51 11.18 3.53 9.81
N ASN A 52 11.66 2.62 10.65
CA ASN A 52 10.87 1.46 11.07
C ASN A 52 9.58 1.91 11.76
N LEU A 53 8.57 1.06 11.70
CA LEU A 53 7.33 1.22 12.45
C LEU A 53 7.60 0.95 13.94
N GLU A 54 7.36 1.96 14.78
CA GLU A 54 7.61 1.89 16.22
C GLU A 54 6.32 2.11 17.02
N PRO A 55 6.13 1.36 18.12
CA PRO A 55 5.04 1.65 19.04
C PRO A 55 5.32 2.94 19.81
N SER A 56 4.31 3.79 19.98
CA SER A 56 4.41 4.97 20.82
C SER A 56 4.44 4.57 22.30
N VAL A 57 5.33 5.19 23.08
CA VAL A 57 5.53 4.88 24.51
C VAL A 57 4.28 5.14 25.35
N HIS A 58 3.41 6.07 24.91
CA HIS A 58 2.29 6.57 25.72
C HIS A 58 0.91 6.26 25.14
N SER A 59 0.82 5.55 24.02
CA SER A 59 -0.47 5.29 23.35
C SER A 59 -0.45 3.98 22.57
N THR A 60 -1.65 3.48 22.22
CA THR A 60 -1.83 2.38 21.25
C THR A 60 -1.59 2.84 19.81
N GLU A 61 -0.66 3.78 19.61
CA GLU A 61 -0.32 4.35 18.31
C GLU A 61 0.98 3.74 17.81
N TYR A 62 0.96 3.19 16.61
CA TYR A 62 2.17 2.87 15.85
C TYR A 62 2.47 4.05 14.94
N ALA A 63 3.71 4.50 14.95
CA ALA A 63 4.15 5.58 14.11
C ALA A 63 5.48 5.29 13.44
N PHE A 64 5.69 5.91 12.30
CA PHE A 64 6.97 5.94 11.62
C PHE A 64 7.22 7.35 11.11
N ASN A 65 8.50 7.67 10.96
CA ASN A 65 8.98 8.97 10.56
C ASN A 65 9.44 8.93 9.11
N ILE A 66 9.13 9.98 8.37
CA ILE A 66 9.56 10.23 7.01
C ILE A 66 10.49 11.44 7.08
N THR A 67 11.79 11.20 6.95
CA THR A 67 12.79 12.28 6.89
C THR A 67 13.10 12.59 5.44
N VAL A 68 13.39 13.87 5.17
CA VAL A 68 13.73 14.36 3.84
C VAL A 68 15.20 14.80 3.82
N CYS A 69 15.88 14.56 2.70
CA CYS A 69 17.28 14.93 2.51
C CYS A 69 17.49 16.46 2.66
N THR A 70 18.69 16.86 3.08
CA THR A 70 19.04 18.27 3.36
C THR A 70 18.98 19.18 2.14
N THR A 71 19.02 18.63 0.93
CA THR A 71 18.93 19.38 -0.33
C THR A 71 17.50 19.59 -0.83
N ALA A 72 16.50 19.01 -0.17
CA ALA A 72 15.11 19.21 -0.56
C ALA A 72 14.65 20.63 -0.29
N SER A 73 13.74 21.11 -1.14
CA SER A 73 13.06 22.37 -0.92
C SER A 73 12.09 22.29 0.26
N GLU A 74 11.90 23.41 0.97
CA GLU A 74 10.89 23.52 2.02
C GLU A 74 9.48 23.21 1.50
N HIS A 75 9.20 23.56 0.23
CA HIS A 75 7.93 23.22 -0.43
C HIS A 75 7.68 21.71 -0.50
N LYS A 76 8.73 20.89 -0.71
CA LYS A 76 8.59 19.43 -0.70
C LYS A 76 8.22 18.92 0.69
N LEU A 77 8.89 19.41 1.73
CA LEU A 77 8.59 19.07 3.13
C LEU A 77 7.15 19.40 3.50
N VAL A 78 6.71 20.62 3.22
CA VAL A 78 5.34 21.09 3.50
C VAL A 78 4.30 20.29 2.72
N ALA A 79 4.57 20.00 1.44
CA ALA A 79 3.68 19.17 0.62
C ALA A 79 3.55 17.75 1.17
N LEU A 80 4.68 17.10 1.50
CA LEU A 80 4.68 15.77 2.10
C LEU A 80 3.93 15.77 3.42
N ALA A 81 4.17 16.76 4.29
CA ALA A 81 3.43 16.89 5.55
C ALA A 81 1.92 17.06 5.32
N THR A 82 1.53 17.75 4.26
CA THR A 82 0.12 17.98 3.92
C THR A 82 -0.58 16.69 3.46
N PHE A 83 0.04 15.90 2.59
CA PHE A 83 -0.59 14.69 2.02
C PHE A 83 -0.35 13.41 2.83
N LEU A 84 0.78 13.31 3.54
CA LEU A 84 1.20 12.07 4.21
C LEU A 84 0.93 12.05 5.71
N THR A 85 0.53 13.17 6.32
CA THR A 85 0.14 13.17 7.75
C THR A 85 -1.25 12.56 7.90
N VAL A 86 -1.32 11.25 7.70
CA VAL A 86 -2.55 10.47 7.84
C VAL A 86 -2.55 9.73 9.16
N ARG A 87 -3.76 9.57 9.71
CA ARG A 87 -4.01 8.78 10.91
C ARG A 87 -5.10 7.78 10.61
N PHE A 88 -4.76 6.49 10.60
CA PHE A 88 -5.72 5.41 10.45
C PHE A 88 -6.05 4.80 11.81
N ASP A 89 -7.31 4.48 12.05
CA ASP A 89 -7.78 3.78 13.25
C ASP A 89 -8.17 2.35 12.88
N PHE A 90 -7.37 1.39 13.33
CA PHE A 90 -7.57 -0.04 13.13
C PHE A 90 -8.20 -0.68 14.38
N GLY A 91 -9.39 -0.21 14.76
CA GLY A 91 -10.14 -0.80 15.88
C GLY A 91 -9.57 -0.44 17.26
N GLY A 92 -9.07 0.78 17.44
CA GLY A 92 -8.48 1.30 18.68
C GLY A 92 -6.95 1.40 18.65
N THR A 93 -6.31 0.74 17.69
CA THR A 93 -4.89 0.94 17.39
C THR A 93 -4.76 2.02 16.33
N LYS A 94 -4.02 3.09 16.65
CA LYS A 94 -3.79 4.19 15.70
C LYS A 94 -2.52 3.91 14.90
N PHE A 95 -2.53 4.25 13.63
CA PHE A 95 -1.36 4.22 12.76
C PHE A 95 -1.13 5.63 12.24
N ALA A 96 0.08 6.16 12.38
CA ALA A 96 0.39 7.53 11.97
C ALA A 96 1.74 7.63 11.26
N ALA A 97 1.78 8.44 10.21
CA ALA A 97 3.03 8.86 9.58
C ALA A 97 3.38 10.29 10.02
N ARG A 98 4.66 10.56 10.27
CA ARG A 98 5.16 11.89 10.64
C ARG A 98 6.23 12.34 9.67
N VAL A 99 6.08 13.53 9.10
CA VAL A 99 7.11 14.12 8.24
C VAL A 99 8.03 14.97 9.09
N LEU A 100 9.33 14.69 9.04
CA LEU A 100 10.36 15.39 9.79
C LEU A 100 11.30 16.12 8.81
N ASP A 101 11.76 17.32 9.19
CA ASP A 101 12.83 18.01 8.49
C ASP A 101 14.20 17.32 8.72
N SER A 102 15.25 17.84 8.11
CA SER A 102 16.62 17.32 8.27
C SER A 102 17.19 17.47 9.69
N HIS A 103 16.54 18.26 10.55
CA HIS A 103 16.92 18.48 11.94
C HIS A 103 16.06 17.66 12.92
N GLY A 104 15.08 16.90 12.42
CA GLY A 104 14.16 16.09 13.22
C GLY A 104 12.92 16.83 13.72
N HIS A 105 12.67 18.06 13.27
CA HIS A 105 11.45 18.80 13.62
C HIS A 105 10.27 18.27 12.82
N THR A 106 9.13 18.07 13.50
CA THR A 106 7.89 17.66 12.84
C THR A 106 7.31 18.81 12.03
N MET A 107 7.05 18.54 10.75
CA MET A 107 6.42 19.48 9.84
C MET A 107 4.90 19.45 10.00
N HIS A 108 4.27 20.62 9.98
CA HIS A 108 2.82 20.75 10.10
C HIS A 108 2.14 20.79 8.72
N PRO A 109 1.01 20.07 8.54
CA PRO A 109 0.19 20.17 7.33
C PRO A 109 -0.29 21.59 7.07
N VAL A 110 -0.35 21.99 5.80
CA VAL A 110 -0.93 23.27 5.38
C VAL A 110 -2.35 23.04 4.86
N HIS A 111 -3.23 24.03 5.07
CA HIS A 111 -4.59 23.96 4.55
C HIS A 111 -4.62 24.17 3.04
N VAL A 112 -5.28 23.26 2.33
CA VAL A 112 -5.41 23.29 0.87
C VAL A 112 -6.72 24.00 0.50
N HIS A 113 -6.61 25.16 -0.14
CA HIS A 113 -7.74 26.03 -0.46
C HIS A 113 -8.48 25.64 -1.74
N ASP A 114 -7.75 25.19 -2.76
CA ASP A 114 -8.27 24.85 -4.06
C ASP A 114 -7.41 23.77 -4.75
N GLY A 115 -7.93 23.19 -5.84
CA GLY A 115 -7.22 22.15 -6.59
C GLY A 115 -5.93 22.63 -7.25
N LYS A 116 -5.80 23.93 -7.56
CA LYS A 116 -4.56 24.51 -8.11
C LYS A 116 -3.45 24.53 -7.05
N HIS A 117 -3.78 24.87 -5.81
CA HIS A 117 -2.88 24.82 -4.67
C HIS A 117 -2.49 23.37 -4.37
N ALA A 118 -3.47 22.46 -4.37
CA ALA A 118 -3.24 21.02 -4.20
C ALA A 118 -2.23 20.48 -5.23
N ARG A 119 -2.40 20.80 -6.52
CA ARG A 119 -1.48 20.37 -7.59
C ARG A 119 -0.07 20.90 -7.40
N LYS A 120 0.10 22.17 -7.05
CA LYS A 120 1.43 22.75 -6.80
C LYS A 120 2.14 22.06 -5.64
N LEU A 121 1.42 21.79 -4.55
CA LEU A 121 1.96 21.02 -3.43
C LEU A 121 2.32 19.61 -3.91
N LEU A 122 1.45 18.96 -4.68
CA LEU A 122 1.69 17.59 -5.14
C LEU A 122 2.94 17.49 -6.03
N GLU A 123 3.14 18.43 -6.96
CA GLU A 123 4.34 18.52 -7.79
C GLU A 123 5.60 18.70 -6.95
N ALA A 124 5.55 19.57 -5.93
CA ALA A 124 6.67 19.77 -5.01
C ALA A 124 6.96 18.52 -4.16
N GLY A 125 5.91 17.88 -3.63
CA GLY A 125 6.01 16.71 -2.76
C GLY A 125 6.54 15.48 -3.49
N LEU A 126 6.11 15.26 -4.73
CA LEU A 126 6.46 14.07 -5.53
C LEU A 126 7.63 14.27 -6.49
N CYS A 127 8.25 15.46 -6.59
CA CYS A 127 9.46 15.58 -7.41
C CYS A 127 10.57 14.67 -6.87
N GLY A 128 11.11 13.85 -7.75
CA GLY A 128 12.11 12.82 -7.42
C GLY A 128 11.52 11.41 -7.33
N ASN A 129 10.20 11.27 -7.16
CA ASN A 129 9.55 9.98 -7.15
C ASN A 129 9.34 9.46 -8.59
N PRO A 130 9.90 8.30 -8.98
CA PRO A 130 9.84 7.79 -10.35
C PRO A 130 8.43 7.39 -10.81
N TYR A 131 7.50 7.15 -9.88
CA TYR A 131 6.12 6.85 -10.26
C TYR A 131 5.37 8.09 -10.76
N PHE A 132 5.74 9.28 -10.27
CA PHE A 132 5.03 10.51 -10.59
C PHE A 132 5.54 11.11 -11.89
N VAL A 133 4.62 11.42 -12.81
CA VAL A 133 4.97 12.04 -14.10
C VAL A 133 4.71 13.54 -14.08
N ARG A 134 3.48 13.95 -13.78
CA ARG A 134 3.05 15.35 -13.77
C ARG A 134 1.65 15.51 -13.19
N THR A 135 1.21 16.75 -12.99
CA THR A 135 -0.22 17.04 -12.83
C THR A 135 -0.86 17.48 -14.15
N ALA A 136 -2.18 17.37 -14.24
CA ALA A 136 -2.98 17.90 -15.34
C ALA A 136 -4.32 18.42 -14.84
N VAL A 137 -4.97 19.26 -15.64
CA VAL A 137 -6.35 19.69 -15.41
C VAL A 137 -7.18 19.23 -16.59
N SER A 138 -8.34 18.64 -16.32
CA SER A 138 -9.35 18.39 -17.33
C SER A 138 -10.62 19.18 -17.00
N GLN A 139 -11.33 19.63 -18.02
CA GLN A 139 -12.65 20.24 -17.88
C GLN A 139 -13.68 19.40 -18.64
N PRO A 140 -14.13 18.25 -18.08
CA PRO A 140 -15.12 17.41 -18.74
C PRO A 140 -16.45 18.13 -18.96
N LEU A 141 -16.77 19.14 -18.14
CA LEU A 141 -17.94 20.03 -18.29
C LEU A 141 -17.52 21.49 -18.06
N PRO A 142 -18.22 22.51 -18.62
CA PRO A 142 -17.82 23.92 -18.55
C PRO A 142 -17.64 24.55 -17.15
N CYS A 143 -18.08 23.87 -16.10
CA CYS A 143 -18.03 24.32 -14.70
C CYS A 143 -17.44 23.26 -13.76
N MET A 144 -16.89 22.18 -14.32
CA MET A 144 -16.24 21.13 -13.55
C MET A 144 -14.79 21.04 -13.99
N THR A 145 -13.90 21.45 -13.11
CA THR A 145 -12.46 21.20 -13.23
C THR A 145 -12.13 19.97 -12.41
N VAL A 146 -11.39 19.04 -13.02
CA VAL A 146 -10.83 17.89 -12.31
C VAL A 146 -9.32 17.99 -12.40
N ASP A 147 -8.68 18.06 -11.24
CA ASP A 147 -7.24 18.06 -11.09
C ASP A 147 -6.74 16.61 -11.00
N TRP A 148 -5.78 16.27 -11.86
CA TRP A 148 -5.26 14.93 -12.00
C TRP A 148 -3.79 14.87 -11.59
N ALA A 149 -3.44 13.83 -10.86
CA ALA A 149 -2.08 13.36 -10.67
C ALA A 149 -1.82 12.21 -11.64
N ILE A 150 -0.87 12.39 -12.57
CA ILE A 150 -0.56 11.41 -13.59
C ILE A 150 0.67 10.61 -13.16
N PHE A 151 0.50 9.29 -13.09
CA PHE A 151 1.54 8.35 -12.71
C PHE A 151 1.95 7.45 -13.89
N GLN A 152 3.16 6.90 -13.79
CA GLN A 152 3.62 5.86 -14.70
C GLN A 152 2.73 4.62 -14.58
N PRO A 153 2.47 3.90 -15.68
CA PRO A 153 1.63 2.71 -15.64
C PRO A 153 2.44 1.50 -15.15
N MET A 154 2.90 1.56 -13.90
CA MET A 154 3.71 0.54 -13.25
C MET A 154 2.85 -0.29 -12.29
N VAL A 155 3.11 -1.59 -12.24
CA VAL A 155 2.54 -2.51 -11.24
C VAL A 155 3.52 -2.62 -10.08
N VAL A 156 3.04 -2.30 -8.88
CA VAL A 156 3.74 -2.48 -7.62
C VAL A 156 3.19 -3.72 -6.95
N GLN A 157 4.06 -4.70 -6.70
CA GLN A 157 3.73 -5.94 -6.01
C GLN A 157 4.22 -5.87 -4.57
N LEU A 158 3.31 -6.07 -3.64
CA LEU A 158 3.56 -6.11 -2.19
C LEU A 158 3.35 -7.54 -1.71
N TRP A 159 4.28 -8.02 -0.88
CA TRP A 159 4.08 -9.28 -0.17
C TRP A 159 3.29 -9.01 1.11
N ILE A 160 2.21 -9.75 1.32
CA ILE A 160 1.36 -9.61 2.51
C ILE A 160 1.16 -10.99 3.11
N ASP A 161 1.49 -11.13 4.40
CA ASP A 161 1.35 -12.36 5.18
C ASP A 161 0.03 -12.41 5.96
N ASN A 162 -1.01 -11.70 5.51
CA ASN A 162 -2.32 -11.68 6.13
C ASN A 162 -3.38 -12.41 5.29
N LEU A 163 -4.51 -12.75 5.91
CA LEU A 163 -5.59 -13.51 5.27
C LEU A 163 -6.40 -12.72 4.23
N ALA A 164 -6.07 -11.44 3.97
CA ALA A 164 -6.80 -10.64 2.99
C ALA A 164 -6.49 -11.08 1.55
N ASP A 165 -5.35 -11.73 1.34
CA ASP A 165 -5.00 -12.35 0.06
C ASP A 165 -4.51 -13.79 0.27
N LEU A 166 -5.20 -14.73 -0.38
CA LEU A 166 -4.88 -16.16 -0.31
C LEU A 166 -3.48 -16.47 -0.83
N TRP A 167 -2.96 -15.65 -1.76
CA TRP A 167 -1.66 -15.83 -2.39
C TRP A 167 -0.55 -14.97 -1.78
N GLY A 168 -0.90 -14.12 -0.82
CA GLY A 168 0.03 -13.21 -0.15
C GLY A 168 0.69 -12.19 -1.07
N ASN A 169 0.08 -11.84 -2.22
CA ASN A 169 0.58 -10.86 -3.16
C ASN A 169 -0.45 -9.78 -3.54
N LEU A 170 -0.33 -8.60 -2.95
CA LEU A 170 -1.13 -7.46 -3.38
C LEU A 170 -0.46 -6.74 -4.55
N ASN A 171 -1.10 -6.80 -5.72
CA ASN A 171 -0.66 -6.09 -6.92
C ASN A 171 -1.51 -4.83 -7.10
N LEU A 172 -0.86 -3.66 -7.15
CA LEU A 172 -1.52 -2.37 -7.35
C LEU A 172 -0.87 -1.62 -8.50
N LEU A 173 -1.64 -0.79 -9.21
CA LEU A 173 -1.02 0.23 -10.07
C LEU A 173 -0.39 1.30 -9.17
N ALA A 174 0.70 1.91 -9.62
CA ALA A 174 1.35 3.00 -8.88
C ALA A 174 0.37 4.15 -8.57
N ALA A 175 -0.55 4.46 -9.50
CA ALA A 175 -1.61 5.43 -9.27
C ALA A 175 -2.51 5.05 -8.08
N ASP A 176 -3.02 3.82 -8.04
CA ASP A 176 -3.90 3.33 -6.97
C ASP A 176 -3.18 3.29 -5.62
N LEU A 177 -1.89 2.91 -5.64
CA LEU A 177 -1.04 2.89 -4.45
C LEU A 177 -0.86 4.31 -3.88
N LEU A 178 -0.45 5.27 -4.72
CA LEU A 178 -0.19 6.66 -4.30
C LEU A 178 -1.49 7.39 -3.95
N GLU A 179 -2.61 7.09 -4.61
CA GLU A 179 -3.91 7.64 -4.25
C GLU A 179 -4.30 7.29 -2.82
N ARG A 180 -4.09 6.03 -2.41
CA ARG A 180 -4.38 5.55 -1.05
C ARG A 180 -3.41 6.12 -0.02
N VAL A 181 -2.12 6.17 -0.34
CA VAL A 181 -1.07 6.65 0.57
C VAL A 181 -1.18 8.16 0.83
N LEU A 182 -1.54 8.93 -0.19
CA LEU A 182 -1.60 10.40 -0.13
C LEU A 182 -2.99 10.96 0.20
N GLY A 183 -4.03 10.12 0.23
CA GLY A 183 -5.41 10.56 0.47
C GLY A 183 -5.91 11.61 -0.52
N LEU A 184 -5.53 11.51 -1.80
CA LEU A 184 -5.72 12.59 -2.79
C LEU A 184 -7.19 13.02 -2.94
N GLU A 185 -8.14 12.11 -2.76
CA GLU A 185 -9.58 12.39 -2.83
C GLU A 185 -10.03 13.45 -1.83
N GLU A 186 -9.40 13.52 -0.65
CA GLU A 186 -9.71 14.52 0.39
C GLU A 186 -9.34 15.94 -0.07
N PHE A 187 -8.46 16.05 -1.06
CA PHE A 187 -7.96 17.31 -1.62
C PHE A 187 -8.56 17.63 -3.00
N GLY A 188 -9.53 16.85 -3.46
CA GLY A 188 -10.15 17.03 -4.77
C GLY A 188 -9.23 16.72 -5.95
N VAL A 189 -8.12 16.00 -5.71
CA VAL A 189 -7.20 15.53 -6.74
C VAL A 189 -7.44 14.04 -6.98
N ARG A 190 -7.40 13.61 -8.23
CA ARG A 190 -7.58 12.20 -8.59
C ARG A 190 -6.31 11.62 -9.19
N ALA A 191 -6.01 10.36 -8.86
CA ALA A 191 -4.90 9.66 -9.50
C ALA A 191 -5.34 9.06 -10.84
N THR A 192 -4.45 9.05 -11.83
CA THR A 192 -4.62 8.29 -13.07
C THR A 192 -3.29 7.81 -13.59
N THR A 193 -3.29 6.72 -14.35
CA THR A 193 -2.13 6.27 -15.12
C THR A 193 -2.15 6.85 -16.52
N LEU A 194 -0.97 7.00 -17.14
CA LEU A 194 -0.88 7.20 -18.58
C LEU A 194 -1.48 5.98 -19.30
N LYS A 195 -2.47 6.21 -20.18
CA LYS A 195 -2.93 5.15 -21.09
C LYS A 195 -1.78 4.80 -22.05
N PHE A 196 -1.52 3.52 -22.27
CA PHE A 196 -0.46 2.99 -23.14
C PHE A 196 -0.58 3.34 -24.64
N GLY A 197 -1.50 4.22 -25.02
CA GLY A 197 -1.68 4.67 -26.39
C GLY A 197 -1.01 6.01 -26.63
N THR A 198 0.06 6.01 -27.41
CA THR A 198 0.71 7.20 -28.00
C THR A 198 1.30 8.20 -27.00
N ILE A 199 2.55 7.99 -26.62
CA ILE A 199 3.50 9.09 -26.38
C ILE A 199 3.77 9.74 -27.76
N SER A 200 2.75 10.35 -28.36
CA SER A 200 2.97 11.23 -29.50
C SER A 200 3.49 12.52 -28.90
N ALA A 201 4.80 12.72 -29.06
CA ALA A 201 5.57 13.90 -28.66
C ALA A 201 4.72 15.19 -28.77
N ALA A 202 4.19 15.64 -27.64
CA ALA A 202 3.61 16.97 -27.52
C ALA A 202 4.68 17.89 -26.92
N PRO A 203 4.84 19.11 -27.46
CA PRO A 203 6.02 19.91 -27.26
C PRO A 203 6.15 20.40 -25.82
N GLU A 204 7.39 20.28 -25.35
CA GLU A 204 7.92 20.73 -24.08
C GLU A 204 7.67 22.23 -23.90
N SER A 205 6.73 22.60 -23.04
CA SER A 205 6.74 23.94 -22.43
C SER A 205 7.31 23.82 -21.02
N ALA A 206 8.64 23.90 -20.97
CA ALA A 206 9.51 24.44 -19.93
C ALA A 206 9.14 24.22 -18.45
N GLY A 207 10.01 23.48 -17.77
CA GLY A 207 10.56 23.94 -16.50
C GLY A 207 10.01 23.29 -15.23
N SER A 208 10.33 22.01 -15.02
CA SER A 208 10.66 21.49 -13.69
C SER A 208 11.42 20.19 -13.85
N GLY A 209 12.74 20.29 -13.68
CA GLY A 209 13.71 19.22 -13.92
C GLY A 209 13.68 18.18 -12.80
N CYS A 210 12.93 17.10 -13.01
CA CYS A 210 13.22 15.83 -12.37
C CYS A 210 13.64 14.87 -13.52
N GLU A 211 14.94 14.88 -13.91
CA GLU A 211 15.51 13.99 -14.95
C GLU A 211 15.32 12.51 -14.53
N GLN A 212 14.43 11.78 -15.21
CA GLN A 212 13.97 10.45 -14.78
C GLN A 212 14.20 9.28 -15.77
N HIS A 213 15.01 9.44 -16.82
CA HIS A 213 14.89 8.52 -17.97
C HIS A 213 15.72 7.19 -18.02
N PRO A 214 16.69 6.87 -17.14
CA PRO A 214 17.37 5.55 -17.21
C PRO A 214 16.86 4.46 -16.25
N LEU A 215 16.07 4.79 -15.21
CA LEU A 215 15.74 3.82 -14.15
C LEU A 215 14.74 2.72 -14.60
N GLN A 216 13.85 3.05 -15.53
CA GLN A 216 12.76 2.16 -15.95
C GLN A 216 13.27 0.93 -16.72
N GLN A 217 14.33 1.08 -17.52
CA GLN A 217 14.95 -0.04 -18.23
C GLN A 217 15.63 -1.02 -17.27
N GLN A 218 16.14 -0.54 -16.14
CA GLN A 218 16.84 -1.36 -15.16
C GLN A 218 15.87 -2.23 -14.33
N GLN A 219 14.69 -1.71 -13.96
CA GLN A 219 13.68 -2.50 -13.23
C GLN A 219 13.07 -3.63 -14.07
N GLN A 220 12.84 -3.42 -15.37
CA GLN A 220 12.32 -4.48 -16.25
C GLN A 220 13.29 -5.67 -16.37
N GLN A 221 14.59 -5.43 -16.37
CA GLN A 221 15.59 -6.50 -16.40
C GLN A 221 15.63 -7.31 -15.10
N GLN A 222 15.40 -6.68 -13.93
CA GLN A 222 15.37 -7.40 -12.66
C GLN A 222 14.17 -8.35 -12.52
N GLN A 223 12.99 -7.95 -13.01
CA GLN A 223 11.82 -8.84 -12.98
C GLN A 223 12.00 -10.07 -13.87
N GLN A 224 12.65 -9.94 -15.03
CA GLN A 224 12.93 -11.10 -15.89
C GLN A 224 13.91 -12.09 -15.23
N GLN A 225 14.89 -11.62 -14.45
CA GLN A 225 15.81 -12.51 -13.74
C GLN A 225 15.11 -13.29 -12.62
N GLN A 226 14.17 -12.68 -11.88
CA GLN A 226 13.43 -13.40 -10.84
C GLN A 226 12.53 -14.51 -11.41
N GLN A 227 11.88 -14.28 -12.55
CA GLN A 227 11.08 -15.33 -13.19
C GLN A 227 11.94 -16.53 -13.66
N GLN A 228 13.16 -16.29 -14.16
CA GLN A 228 14.06 -17.38 -14.53
C GLN A 228 14.50 -18.22 -13.33
N GLN A 229 14.75 -17.61 -12.17
CA GLN A 229 15.10 -18.36 -10.96
C GLN A 229 13.96 -19.25 -10.45
N GLN A 230 12.71 -18.79 -10.52
CA GLN A 230 11.57 -19.63 -10.13
C GLN A 230 11.39 -20.84 -11.05
N GLN A 231 11.62 -20.70 -12.36
CA GLN A 231 11.57 -21.85 -13.27
C GLN A 231 12.66 -22.88 -12.98
N GLN A 232 13.86 -22.47 -12.56
CA GLN A 232 14.92 -23.41 -12.19
C GLN A 232 14.60 -24.19 -10.91
N GLN A 233 13.95 -23.57 -9.92
CA GLN A 233 13.54 -24.29 -8.72
C GLN A 233 12.44 -25.33 -8.99
N GLN A 234 11.51 -25.07 -9.91
CA GLN A 234 10.50 -26.06 -10.29
C GLN A 234 11.10 -27.27 -11.02
N GLN A 235 12.17 -27.10 -11.82
CA GLN A 235 12.84 -28.24 -12.45
C GLN A 235 13.61 -29.11 -11.45
N GLN A 236 14.18 -28.54 -10.39
CA GLN A 236 14.85 -29.34 -9.35
C GLN A 236 13.86 -30.08 -8.44
N GLN A 237 12.64 -29.56 -8.28
CA GLN A 237 11.60 -30.23 -7.51
C GLN A 237 10.81 -31.24 -8.33
N GLN A 238 11.03 -31.36 -9.65
CA GLN A 238 10.41 -32.43 -10.42
C GLN A 238 10.97 -33.76 -9.90
N PRO A 239 10.18 -34.54 -9.15
CA PRO A 239 10.68 -35.73 -8.48
C PRO A 239 11.20 -36.67 -9.56
N GLN A 240 12.44 -37.13 -9.42
CA GLN A 240 12.93 -38.21 -10.28
C GLN A 240 11.88 -39.33 -10.22
N PRO A 241 11.33 -39.77 -11.37
CA PRO A 241 10.31 -40.81 -11.41
C PRO A 241 10.86 -42.01 -10.64
N GLY A 242 10.27 -42.23 -9.46
CA GLY A 242 10.78 -43.15 -8.47
C GLY A 242 10.89 -44.55 -9.04
N ILE A 243 12.09 -45.12 -8.88
CA ILE A 243 12.30 -46.56 -8.95
C ILE A 243 11.35 -47.17 -7.92
N ALA A 244 10.38 -47.96 -8.41
CA ALA A 244 9.36 -48.60 -7.59
C ALA A 244 10.01 -49.39 -6.45
N PRO A 245 9.68 -49.12 -5.17
CA PRO A 245 10.14 -49.95 -4.08
C PRO A 245 9.51 -51.34 -4.21
N ALA A 246 10.35 -52.36 -4.39
CA ALA A 246 9.96 -53.75 -4.40
C ALA A 246 9.20 -54.10 -3.11
N GLN A 247 8.03 -54.72 -3.27
CA GLN A 247 7.13 -55.07 -2.18
C GLN A 247 7.76 -56.11 -1.24
N PRO A 248 7.79 -55.87 0.08
CA PRO A 248 7.98 -56.94 1.04
C PRO A 248 6.64 -57.66 1.28
N VAL A 249 6.68 -58.97 1.04
CA VAL A 249 5.61 -59.93 1.33
C VAL A 249 5.24 -59.97 2.82
N LYS A 250 3.93 -59.78 3.06
CA LYS A 250 3.09 -60.27 4.16
C LYS A 250 3.77 -60.81 5.43
N ALA A 251 3.47 -60.17 6.57
CA ALA A 251 3.22 -60.87 7.82
C ALA A 251 2.07 -60.20 8.58
N ALA A 252 1.02 -60.98 8.81
CA ALA A 252 -0.17 -60.65 9.57
C ALA A 252 0.12 -60.58 11.09
N VAL A 253 -0.92 -60.21 11.86
CA VAL A 253 -1.02 -60.10 13.34
C VAL A 253 -0.89 -58.63 13.79
N GLY A 254 -1.77 -58.03 14.59
CA GLY A 254 -2.98 -58.49 15.26
C GLY A 254 -3.75 -57.26 15.76
N ARG A 255 -5.08 -57.40 15.83
CA ARG A 255 -6.03 -56.40 16.36
C ARG A 255 -5.73 -56.10 17.84
N VAL A 256 -5.63 -54.82 18.19
CA VAL A 256 -5.99 -54.32 19.52
C VAL A 256 -6.92 -53.12 19.37
N ARG A 257 -8.17 -53.33 19.79
CA ARG A 257 -9.17 -52.30 20.07
C ARG A 257 -8.78 -51.66 21.40
N THR A 258 -8.69 -50.33 21.45
CA THR A 258 -8.89 -49.57 22.67
C THR A 258 -9.84 -48.41 22.39
N ASP A 259 -11.07 -48.58 22.86
CA ASP A 259 -11.99 -47.52 23.22
C ASP A 259 -11.33 -46.60 24.25
N ALA A 260 -11.46 -45.28 24.07
CA ALA A 260 -11.37 -44.32 25.16
C ALA A 260 -12.05 -42.99 24.78
N SER A 261 -13.30 -42.88 25.22
CA SER A 261 -13.79 -41.74 26.02
C SER A 261 -13.63 -40.32 25.48
N ARG A 262 -14.70 -39.85 24.83
CA ARG A 262 -15.63 -38.83 25.38
C ARG A 262 -15.00 -37.78 26.33
N LEU A 263 -14.51 -36.68 25.77
CA LEU A 263 -14.32 -35.42 26.50
C LEU A 263 -15.36 -34.39 26.03
N ARG A 264 -16.36 -34.17 26.88
CA ARG A 264 -17.29 -33.03 26.82
C ARG A 264 -16.54 -31.78 27.30
N LEU A 265 -16.41 -30.79 26.43
CA LEU A 265 -16.04 -29.42 26.82
C LEU A 265 -17.32 -28.66 27.25
N PRO A 266 -17.33 -28.00 28.42
CA PRO A 266 -18.44 -27.16 28.84
C PRO A 266 -18.34 -25.75 28.24
N GLY A 267 -19.48 -25.29 27.70
CA GLY A 267 -19.99 -23.91 27.76
C GLY A 267 -19.01 -22.75 27.55
N LEU A 268 -18.86 -22.34 26.30
CA LEU A 268 -18.52 -20.95 25.94
C LEU A 268 -19.81 -20.22 25.58
N GLN A 269 -20.38 -19.49 26.55
CA GLN A 269 -21.40 -18.48 26.27
C GLN A 269 -20.73 -17.30 25.59
N ALA A 270 -20.95 -17.17 24.27
CA ALA A 270 -20.58 -16.00 23.51
C ALA A 270 -21.49 -14.83 23.92
N ALA A 271 -20.93 -13.87 24.65
CA ALA A 271 -21.55 -12.57 24.82
C ALA A 271 -21.49 -11.81 23.47
N LEU A 272 -22.65 -11.62 22.86
CA LEU A 272 -22.83 -10.75 21.70
C LEU A 272 -22.52 -9.31 22.09
N PRO A 273 -21.54 -8.63 21.46
CA PRO A 273 -21.44 -7.18 21.60
C PRO A 273 -22.64 -6.55 20.89
N THR A 274 -23.48 -5.88 21.69
CA THR A 274 -24.54 -4.99 21.22
C THR A 274 -23.93 -3.94 20.29
N GLY A 275 -24.41 -3.93 19.04
CA GLY A 275 -23.96 -3.03 17.99
C GLY A 275 -24.18 -1.57 18.35
N GLY A 276 -23.13 -0.91 18.84
CA GLY A 276 -23.03 0.53 18.86
C GLY A 276 -22.86 1.03 17.42
N ARG A 277 -23.93 1.54 16.82
CA ARG A 277 -23.88 2.38 15.62
C ARG A 277 -22.93 3.55 15.88
N ARG A 278 -21.64 3.40 15.52
CA ARG A 278 -20.72 4.53 15.46
C ARG A 278 -21.07 5.34 14.22
N ARG A 279 -21.57 6.55 14.45
CA ARG A 279 -21.57 7.62 13.47
C ARG A 279 -20.11 7.88 13.09
N LEU A 280 -19.76 7.61 11.85
CA LEU A 280 -18.56 8.15 11.24
C LEU A 280 -18.61 9.68 11.40
N PRO A 281 -17.51 10.34 11.80
CA PRO A 281 -17.43 11.78 11.68
C PRO A 281 -17.59 12.13 10.21
N ALA A 282 -18.62 12.92 9.90
CA ALA A 282 -18.75 13.55 8.60
C ALA A 282 -17.53 14.44 8.40
N ALA A 283 -16.53 13.94 7.67
CA ALA A 283 -15.52 14.79 7.06
C ALA A 283 -16.28 15.73 6.12
N GLY A 284 -16.37 17.00 6.53
CA GLY A 284 -17.09 18.07 5.85
C GLY A 284 -16.45 18.50 4.53
N GLY A 285 -16.04 17.56 3.69
CA GLY A 285 -15.78 17.79 2.26
C GLY A 285 -17.10 17.78 1.51
N GLY A 286 -17.94 18.79 1.76
CA GLY A 286 -19.22 18.96 1.09
C GLY A 286 -19.02 19.24 -0.39
N TRP A 287 -18.91 18.19 -1.21
CA TRP A 287 -19.30 18.29 -2.61
C TRP A 287 -20.79 18.63 -2.59
N GLN A 288 -21.10 19.92 -2.78
CA GLN A 288 -22.48 20.35 -2.98
C GLN A 288 -23.01 19.62 -4.21
N ALA A 289 -23.77 18.54 -4.00
CA ALA A 289 -24.47 17.83 -5.06
C ALA A 289 -25.37 18.76 -5.90
N GLY A 290 -25.68 19.97 -5.38
CA GLY A 290 -26.35 21.04 -6.11
C GLY A 290 -25.60 21.55 -7.35
N ASN A 291 -24.28 21.48 -7.39
CA ASN A 291 -23.50 22.06 -8.49
C ASN A 291 -23.47 21.15 -9.73
N VAL A 292 -23.61 19.83 -9.56
CA VAL A 292 -23.60 18.87 -10.67
C VAL A 292 -24.84 19.04 -11.55
N TRP A 293 -26.02 19.20 -10.94
CA TRP A 293 -27.27 19.41 -11.67
C TRP A 293 -27.30 20.75 -12.41
N GLN A 294 -26.83 21.83 -11.79
CA GLN A 294 -26.73 23.14 -12.44
C GLN A 294 -25.77 23.11 -13.64
N CYS A 295 -24.65 22.41 -13.52
CA CYS A 295 -23.71 22.20 -14.62
C CYS A 295 -24.32 21.42 -15.79
N TRP A 296 -25.01 20.32 -15.50
CA TRP A 296 -25.71 19.52 -16.51
C TRP A 296 -26.80 20.34 -17.23
N ALA A 297 -27.57 21.12 -16.47
CA ALA A 297 -28.65 21.92 -17.01
C ALA A 297 -28.15 23.06 -17.90
N LEU A 298 -27.04 23.72 -17.54
CA LEU A 298 -26.37 24.72 -18.38
C LEU A 298 -25.78 24.12 -19.66
N HIS A 299 -25.19 22.92 -19.59
CA HIS A 299 -24.65 22.23 -20.76
C HIS A 299 -25.76 21.80 -21.73
N LEU A 300 -26.86 21.24 -21.21
CA LEU A 300 -28.07 20.92 -22.00
C LEU A 300 -28.67 22.18 -22.63
N ALA A 301 -28.79 23.28 -21.89
CA ALA A 301 -29.31 24.54 -22.43
C ALA A 301 -28.46 25.08 -23.60
N ARG A 302 -27.13 24.88 -23.55
CA ARG A 302 -26.18 25.34 -24.58
C ARG A 302 -26.16 24.42 -25.81
N THR A 303 -26.29 23.11 -25.62
CA THR A 303 -26.26 22.11 -26.71
C THR A 303 -27.57 22.01 -27.45
N VAL A 304 -28.70 22.20 -26.77
CA VAL A 304 -30.05 22.10 -27.36
C VAL A 304 -30.48 23.39 -28.08
N GLY A 305 -29.68 24.47 -28.01
CA GLY A 305 -29.80 25.61 -28.92
C GLY A 305 -31.17 26.32 -28.89
N GLY A 306 -31.72 26.61 -27.72
CA GLY A 306 -32.99 27.33 -27.63
C GLY A 306 -33.22 28.05 -26.31
N GLU A 307 -33.46 29.36 -26.37
CA GLU A 307 -33.80 30.23 -25.22
C GLU A 307 -35.00 29.74 -24.39
N ARG A 308 -35.82 28.83 -24.93
CA ARG A 308 -36.96 28.23 -24.22
C ARG A 308 -36.53 27.13 -23.25
N ALA A 309 -35.50 26.35 -23.58
CA ALA A 309 -34.97 25.32 -22.69
C ALA A 309 -34.27 25.93 -21.46
N ALA A 310 -33.52 27.03 -21.67
CA ALA A 310 -32.89 27.77 -20.59
C ALA A 310 -33.92 28.32 -19.58
N ARG A 311 -35.04 28.89 -20.06
CA ARG A 311 -36.13 29.40 -19.20
C ARG A 311 -36.89 28.31 -18.45
N ALA A 312 -37.06 27.13 -19.06
CA ALA A 312 -37.72 25.99 -18.42
C ALA A 312 -36.87 25.41 -17.26
N VAL A 313 -35.55 25.32 -17.46
CA VAL A 313 -34.59 24.92 -16.42
C VAL A 313 -34.57 25.92 -15.26
N GLN A 314 -34.56 27.22 -15.56
CA GLN A 314 -34.49 28.28 -14.54
C GLN A 314 -35.75 28.33 -13.65
N ARG A 315 -36.90 27.87 -14.16
CA ARG A 315 -38.15 27.70 -13.39
C ARG A 315 -38.19 26.45 -12.51
N TRP A 316 -37.31 25.48 -12.76
CA TRP A 316 -37.24 24.23 -11.98
C TRP A 316 -36.24 24.30 -10.83
N VAL A 317 -35.32 25.28 -10.86
CA VAL A 317 -34.21 25.42 -9.90
C VAL A 317 -34.50 26.45 -8.80
N LEU A 318 -35.51 27.31 -8.99
CA LEU A 318 -36.04 28.24 -7.99
C LEU A 318 -37.32 27.66 -7.37
#